data_AF-A0A059LG10-F1
#
_entry.id   AF-A0A059LG10-F1
#
_cell.length_a   1.000
_cell.length_b   1.000
_cell.length_c   1.000
_cell.angle_alpha   90.00
_cell.angle_beta   90.00
_cell.angle_gamma   90.00
#
_symmetry.space_group_name_H-M   'P 1'
#
loop_
_entity.id
_entity.type
_entity.pdbx_description
1 polymer ?
#
loop_
_entity_poly.entity_id
_entity_poly.type
_entity_poly.pdbx_seq_one_letter_code
_entity_poly.pdbx_strand_id
1 'polypeptide(L)'
;MDVDLETLAEESDHSVRAEKYRAFLARSLEAEDVDACLKFVNYVLQDSTSLLLSRSLLSLLVLGFSRLSLESEAHLAAATLSALSIRA
;
A
#
# COMPACT_ATOMS: atom_id res chain seq x y z
N MET A 1 -11.75 13.22 4.87
CA MET A 1 -12.34 11.87 4.71
C MET A 1 -11.19 10.90 4.70
N ASP A 2 -10.87 10.35 5.87
CA ASP A 2 -9.97 9.22 5.98
C ASP A 2 -10.61 8.04 5.24
N VAL A 3 -9.97 7.61 4.17
CA VAL A 3 -10.39 6.40 3.46
C VAL A 3 -9.79 5.25 4.26
N ASP A 4 -10.63 4.56 5.03
CA ASP A 4 -10.21 3.39 5.79
C ASP A 4 -10.04 2.19 4.85
N LEU A 5 -8.90 1.49 4.96
CA LEU A 5 -8.57 0.32 4.15
C LEU A 5 -9.59 -0.80 4.38
N GLU A 6 -10.20 -0.85 5.57
CA GLU A 6 -11.28 -1.78 5.89
C GLU A 6 -12.55 -1.49 5.07
N THR A 7 -12.92 -0.22 4.90
CA THR A 7 -14.07 0.16 4.05
C THR A 7 -13.79 -0.09 2.56
N LEU A 8 -12.52 -0.02 2.14
CA LEU A 8 -12.12 -0.40 0.77
C LEU A 8 -12.21 -1.90 0.53
N ALA A 9 -12.03 -2.72 1.56
CA ALA A 9 -12.14 -4.18 1.50
C ALA A 9 -13.53 -4.64 1.08
N GLU A 10 -14.55 -3.95 1.61
CA GLU A 10 -15.97 -4.25 1.44
C GLU A 10 -16.50 -3.92 0.02
N GLU A 11 -15.70 -3.25 -0.81
CA GLU A 11 -16.07 -2.95 -2.19
C GLU A 11 -16.16 -4.25 -3.02
N SER A 12 -17.39 -4.57 -3.42
CA SER A 12 -17.72 -5.78 -4.18
C SER A 12 -17.13 -5.78 -5.60
N ASP A 13 -16.97 -4.61 -6.21
CA ASP A 13 -16.37 -4.48 -7.53
C ASP A 13 -14.83 -4.47 -7.44
N HIS A 14 -14.20 -5.53 -7.94
CA HIS A 14 -12.75 -5.68 -7.97
C HIS A 14 -12.02 -4.55 -8.70
N SER A 15 -12.60 -4.01 -9.78
CA SER A 15 -11.98 -2.94 -10.57
C SER A 15 -12.02 -1.60 -9.82
N VAL A 16 -13.16 -1.29 -9.20
CA VAL A 16 -13.36 -0.07 -8.39
C VAL A 16 -12.49 -0.14 -7.14
N ARG A 17 -12.45 -1.28 -6.47
CA ARG A 17 -11.60 -1.51 -5.30
C ARG A 17 -10.12 -1.33 -5.61
N ALA A 18 -9.65 -1.93 -6.70
CA ALA A 18 -8.27 -1.75 -7.15
C ALA A 18 -7.96 -0.27 -7.38
N GLU A 19 -8.84 0.46 -8.07
CA GLU A 19 -8.65 1.89 -8.34
C GLU A 19 -8.64 2.73 -7.06
N LYS A 20 -9.53 2.44 -6.10
CA LYS A 20 -9.53 3.09 -4.79
C LYS A 20 -8.24 2.84 -4.01
N TYR A 21 -7.69 1.62 -4.05
CA TYR A 21 -6.37 1.34 -3.45
C TYR A 21 -5.24 2.12 -4.12
N ARG A 22 -5.26 2.25 -5.46
CA ARG A 22 -4.28 3.08 -6.18
C ARG A 22 -4.40 4.55 -5.77
N ALA A 23 -5.61 5.07 -5.71
CA ALA A 23 -5.87 6.45 -5.32
C ALA A 23 -5.46 6.73 -3.88
N PHE A 24 -5.73 5.81 -2.94
CA PHE A 24 -5.26 5.89 -1.56
C PHE A 24 -3.74 5.99 -1.52
N LEU A 25 -3.05 5.03 -2.16
CA LEU A 25 -1.60 4.96 -2.14
C LEU A 25 -0.95 6.19 -2.77
N ALA A 26 -1.47 6.66 -3.91
CA ALA A 26 -0.97 7.86 -4.58
C ALA A 26 -1.06 9.10 -3.67
N ARG A 27 -2.19 9.27 -2.96
CA ARG A 27 -2.38 10.40 -2.03
C ARG A 27 -1.44 10.31 -0.82
N SER A 28 -1.24 9.12 -0.26
CA SER A 28 -0.33 8.91 0.87
C SER A 28 1.12 9.20 0.48
N LEU A 29 1.53 8.80 -0.73
CA LEU A 29 2.86 9.10 -1.26
C LEU A 29 3.04 10.60 -1.55
N GLU A 30 2.03 11.26 -2.12
CA GLU A 30 2.06 12.71 -2.38
C GLU A 30 2.08 13.54 -1.09
N ALA A 31 1.48 13.04 -0.02
CA ALA A 31 1.50 13.67 1.29
C ALA A 31 2.76 13.34 2.12
N GLU A 32 3.68 12.51 1.60
CA GLU A 32 4.77 11.88 2.37
C GLU A 32 4.29 11.22 3.69
N ASP A 33 3.07 10.71 3.70
CA ASP A 33 2.49 10.01 4.85
C ASP A 33 2.99 8.56 4.88
N VAL A 34 4.15 8.37 5.51
CA VAL A 34 4.81 7.08 5.65
C VAL A 34 3.94 6.10 6.45
N ASP A 35 3.26 6.58 7.50
CA ASP A 35 2.39 5.74 8.32
C ASP A 35 1.21 5.18 7.53
N ALA A 36 0.58 6.00 6.68
CA ALA A 36 -0.48 5.55 5.79
C ALA A 36 0.03 4.53 4.74
N CYS A 37 1.23 4.74 4.20
CA CYS A 37 1.87 3.78 3.29
C CYS A 37 2.17 2.44 3.99
N LEU A 38 2.60 2.46 5.25
CA LEU A 38 2.85 1.25 6.04
C LEU A 38 1.56 0.49 6.37
N LYS A 39 0.49 1.20 6.75
CA LYS A 39 -0.83 0.60 6.94
C LYS A 39 -1.30 -0.09 5.66
N PHE A 40 -1.11 0.55 4.51
CA PHE A 40 -1.41 -0.04 3.21
C PHE A 40 -0.62 -1.32 2.95
N VAL A 41 0.70 -1.31 3.16
CA VAL A 41 1.55 -2.50 2.99
C VAL A 41 1.07 -3.64 3.89
N ASN A 42 0.84 -3.37 5.18
CA ASN A 42 0.37 -4.37 6.12
C ASN A 42 -0.98 -4.96 5.71
N TYR A 43 -1.93 -4.12 5.28
CA TYR A 43 -3.23 -4.57 4.79
C TYR A 43 -3.10 -5.47 3.56
N VAL A 44 -2.31 -5.05 2.57
CA VAL A 44 -2.11 -5.78 1.32
C VAL A 44 -1.39 -7.12 1.53
N LEU A 45 -0.63 -7.24 2.61
CA LEU A 45 0.04 -8.45 3.03
C LEU A 45 -0.81 -9.36 3.93
N GLN A 46 -2.05 -8.99 4.28
CA GLN A 46 -2.97 -9.89 4.96
C GLN A 46 -3.38 -11.07 4.07
N ASP A 47 -3.71 -12.21 4.70
CA ASP A 47 -4.14 -13.44 4.00
C ASP A 47 -5.52 -13.32 3.34
N SER A 48 -6.30 -12.33 3.74
CA SER A 48 -7.55 -11.94 3.09
C SER A 48 -7.35 -11.33 1.70
N THR A 49 -6.15 -10.82 1.40
CA THR A 49 -5.84 -10.16 0.12
C THR A 49 -5.25 -11.16 -0.89
N SER A 50 -5.85 -11.23 -2.08
CA SER A 50 -5.32 -12.06 -3.18
C SER A 50 -3.89 -11.68 -3.55
N LEU A 51 -3.01 -12.67 -3.71
CA LEU A 51 -1.61 -12.49 -4.11
C LEU A 51 -1.44 -11.67 -5.40
N LEU A 52 -2.38 -11.80 -6.35
CA LEU A 52 -2.36 -11.04 -7.60
C LEU A 52 -2.54 -9.54 -7.32
N LEU A 53 -3.51 -9.21 -6.46
CA LEU A 53 -3.77 -7.84 -6.04
C LEU A 53 -2.58 -7.32 -5.23
N SER A 54 -2.03 -8.11 -4.31
CA SER A 54 -0.86 -7.73 -3.51
C SER A 54 0.34 -7.38 -4.37
N ARG A 55 0.67 -8.21 -5.38
CA ARG A 55 1.77 -7.93 -6.31
C ARG A 55 1.55 -6.65 -7.12
N SER A 56 0.33 -6.43 -7.63
CA SER A 56 0.01 -5.23 -8.40
C SER A 56 0.16 -3.97 -7.55
N LEU A 57 -0.33 -4.00 -6.31
CA LEU A 57 -0.29 -2.86 -5.39
C LEU A 57 1.13 -2.57 -4.87
N LEU A 58 1.91 -3.60 -4.55
CA LEU A 58 3.32 -3.44 -4.18
C LEU A 58 4.17 -2.90 -5.33
N SER A 59 3.87 -3.28 -6.57
CA SER A 59 4.56 -2.72 -7.75
C SER A 59 4.30 -1.21 -7.88
N LEU A 60 3.08 -0.76 -7.59
CA LEU A 60 2.74 0.66 -7.60
C LEU A 60 3.43 1.44 -6.47
N LEU A 61 3.54 0.82 -5.29
CA LEU A 61 4.29 1.37 -4.17
C LEU A 61 5.75 1.65 -4.56
N VAL A 62 6.42 0.68 -5.20
CA VAL A 62 7.81 0.82 -5.66
C VAL A 62 7.95 1.94 -6.70
N LEU A 63 7.01 2.06 -7.64
CA LEU A 63 7.01 3.18 -8.60
C LEU A 63 6.85 4.54 -7.89
N GLY A 64 6.14 4.55 -6.76
CA GLY A 64 5.91 5.70 -5.91
C GLY A 64 7.10 6.15 -5.07
N PHE A 65 8.07 5.26 -4.79
CA PHE A 65 9.22 5.57 -3.91
C PHE A 65 10.04 6.74 -4.40
N SER A 66 10.19 6.89 -5.72
CA SER A 66 10.91 8.00 -6.35
C SER A 66 10.34 9.40 -6.03
N ARG A 67 9.15 9.48 -5.45
CA ARG A 67 8.48 10.73 -5.06
C ARG A 67 8.71 11.11 -3.60
N LEU A 68 9.26 10.20 -2.80
CA LEU A 68 9.51 10.41 -1.38
C LEU A 68 10.87 11.06 -1.16
N SER A 69 11.04 11.70 0.00
CA SER A 69 12.39 12.03 0.48
C SER A 69 13.21 10.76 0.72
N LEU A 70 14.53 10.86 0.63
CA LEU A 70 15.47 9.74 0.83
C LEU A 70 15.28 9.04 2.19
N GLU A 71 14.93 9.80 3.23
CA GLU A 71 14.65 9.27 4.57
C GLU A 71 13.35 8.47 4.61
N SER A 72 12.26 9.04 4.08
CA SER A 72 10.96 8.38 3.97
C SER A 72 11.02 7.13 3.09
N GLU A 73 11.77 7.19 1.98
CA GLU A 73 12.01 6.04 1.10
C GLU A 73 12.73 4.92 1.83
N ALA A 74 13.85 5.21 2.51
CA ALA A 74 14.62 4.22 3.24
C ALA A 74 13.80 3.56 4.36
N HIS A 75 13.03 4.36 5.10
CA HIS A 75 12.16 3.86 6.17
C HIS A 75 11.07 2.94 5.63
N LEU A 76 10.35 3.37 4.59
CA LEU A 76 9.27 2.62 3.98
C LEU A 76 9.77 1.34 3.31
N ALA A 77 10.92 1.39 2.64
CA ALA A 77 11.56 0.23 2.04
C ALA A 77 11.97 -0.82 3.09
N ALA A 78 12.61 -0.38 4.19
CA ALA A 78 13.02 -1.26 5.27
C ALA A 78 11.81 -1.96 5.92
N ALA A 79 10.78 -1.20 6.26
CA ALA A 79 9.58 -1.75 6.87
C ALA A 79 8.78 -2.66 5.92
N THR A 80 8.71 -2.33 4.63
CA THR A 80 8.09 -3.20 3.62
C THR A 80 8.83 -4.53 3.49
N LEU A 81 10.17 -4.49 3.49
CA LEU A 81 10.99 -5.69 3.45
C LEU A 81 10.78 -6.56 4.71
N SER A 82 10.75 -5.95 5.89
CA SER A 82 10.46 -6.66 7.15
C SER A 82 9.09 -7.34 7.11
N ALA A 83 8.05 -6.63 6.64
CA ALA A 83 6.71 -7.20 6.52
C ALA A 83 6.65 -8.37 5.52
N LEU A 84 7.37 -8.29 4.39
CA LEU A 84 7.47 -9.37 3.42
C LEU A 84 8.22 -10.59 3.96
N SER A 85 9.27 -10.38 4.76
CA SER A 85 10.09 -11.47 5.31
C SER A 85 9.32 -12.38 6.29
N ILE A 86 8.24 -11.88 6.89
CA ILE A 86 7.35 -12.65 7.79
C ILE A 86 6.44 -13.59 6.98
N ARG A 87 6.20 -13.31 5.70
CA ARG A 87 5.24 -14.02 4.84
C ARG A 87 5.90 -15.00 3.86
N ALA A 88 7.24 -15.07 3.84
CA ALA A 88 8.05 -15.95 2.99
C ALA A 88 8.42 -17.24 3.72
#